data_AF-A0A1I8CJ78-F1
#
_entry.id   AF-A0A1I8CJ78-F1
#
_cell.length_a   1.000
_cell.length_b   1.000
_cell.length_c   1.000
_cell.angle_alpha   90.00
_cell.angle_beta   90.00
_cell.angle_gamma   90.00
#
_symmetry.space_group_name_H-M   'P 1'
#
loop_
_entity.id
_entity.type
_entity.pdbx_description
1 polymer ?
#
loop_
_entity_poly.entity_id
_entity_poly.type
_entity_poly.pdbx_seq_one_letter_code
_entity_poly.pdbx_strand_id
1 'polypeptide(L)'
;MIGNKLFLAMILVFFGQKVHSAFTSDFGKWLSVHYGDDVRRNLERLDLGDNGSFGGNKNASQVARKQPVIFVDGVSSTAGDKIKNSADYFKKHANYENYELYGTTYSNGAQYKMDCHFVKLVRALIVDVIGYSLGVPISRKAIMGGRCVDTGEDLGSSLTKFVDTGEDLGSSLTKFVDTFVGIAGPNHGISLQVGALSLPGCLFSAIPVCNQITGLYSGNCPHESSFLQYGSTNVFFVG
;
A
#
# COMPACT_ATOMS: atom_id res chain seq x y z
N MET A 1 -13.31 53.40 -13.93
CA MET A 1 -12.25 52.60 -13.26
C MET A 1 -12.84 51.56 -12.30
N ILE A 2 -13.87 50.81 -12.71
CA ILE A 2 -14.60 49.84 -11.85
C ILE A 2 -14.35 48.38 -12.27
N GLY A 3 -13.98 48.13 -13.54
CA GLY A 3 -13.72 46.77 -14.04
C GLY A 3 -12.47 46.08 -13.48
N ASN A 4 -11.46 46.84 -13.04
CA ASN A 4 -10.19 46.26 -12.58
C ASN A 4 -10.26 45.68 -11.15
N LYS A 5 -11.22 46.14 -10.33
CA LYS A 5 -11.43 45.60 -8.97
C LYS A 5 -12.27 44.33 -8.97
N LEU A 6 -13.19 44.18 -9.93
CA LEU A 6 -14.01 42.98 -10.08
C LEU A 6 -13.19 41.80 -10.66
N PHE A 7 -12.22 42.09 -11.52
CA PHE A 7 -11.31 41.09 -12.08
C PHE A 7 -10.30 40.58 -11.03
N LEU A 8 -9.76 41.46 -10.17
CA LEU A 8 -8.94 41.05 -9.02
C LEU A 8 -9.73 40.21 -8.00
N ALA A 9 -11.01 40.52 -7.79
CA ALA A 9 -11.88 39.76 -6.90
C ALA A 9 -12.18 38.33 -7.43
N MET A 10 -12.29 38.16 -8.75
CA MET A 10 -12.44 36.82 -9.35
C MET A 10 -11.15 35.98 -9.30
N ILE A 11 -9.97 36.60 -9.33
CA ILE A 11 -8.68 35.89 -9.20
C ILE A 11 -8.43 35.46 -7.74
N LEU A 12 -8.95 36.18 -6.75
CA LEU A 12 -8.85 35.83 -5.33
C LEU A 12 -9.85 34.75 -4.87
N VAL A 13 -10.83 34.39 -5.70
CA VAL A 13 -11.80 33.30 -5.41
C VAL A 13 -11.39 31.97 -6.06
N PHE A 14 -10.33 31.95 -6.88
CA PHE A 14 -9.54 30.74 -7.10
C PHE A 14 -8.65 30.47 -5.86
N PHE A 15 -9.27 30.34 -4.68
CA PHE A 15 -8.70 29.48 -3.65
C PHE A 15 -8.64 28.10 -4.28
N GLY A 16 -7.49 27.76 -4.84
CA GLY A 16 -7.19 26.42 -5.31
C GLY A 16 -7.63 25.48 -4.20
N GLN A 17 -8.63 24.65 -4.48
CA GLN A 17 -8.87 23.50 -3.63
C GLN A 17 -7.59 22.71 -3.71
N LYS A 18 -6.71 22.89 -2.70
CA LYS A 18 -5.60 21.99 -2.50
C LYS A 18 -6.24 20.63 -2.33
N VAL A 19 -6.10 19.79 -3.34
CA VAL A 19 -6.52 18.40 -3.28
C VAL A 19 -5.53 17.76 -2.33
N HIS A 20 -5.83 17.87 -1.04
CA HIS A 20 -4.99 17.34 -0.01
C HIS A 20 -5.08 15.82 -0.09
N SER A 21 -3.95 15.14 -0.32
CA SER A 21 -3.86 13.70 -0.09
C SER A 21 -3.77 13.49 1.42
N ALA A 22 -4.93 13.56 2.06
CA ALA A 22 -5.12 13.08 3.41
C ALA A 22 -6.37 12.20 3.49
N PHE A 23 -6.49 11.47 4.59
CA PHE A 23 -7.78 10.92 4.97
C PHE A 23 -8.79 12.03 5.21
N THR A 24 -10.06 11.72 4.99
CA THR A 24 -11.14 12.60 5.43
C THR A 24 -11.11 12.78 6.94
N SER A 25 -11.46 13.99 7.43
CA SER A 25 -11.48 14.31 8.86
C SER A 25 -12.27 13.32 9.73
N ASP A 26 -13.42 12.84 9.23
CA ASP A 26 -14.24 11.84 9.93
C ASP A 26 -13.51 10.50 10.10
N PHE A 27 -12.95 9.96 9.01
CA PHE A 27 -12.15 8.73 9.06
C PHE A 27 -10.89 8.88 9.91
N GLY A 28 -10.16 10.00 9.79
CA GLY A 28 -9.01 10.28 10.64
C GLY A 28 -9.38 10.31 12.12
N LYS A 29 -10.50 10.96 12.48
CA LYS A 29 -11.03 10.95 13.85
C LYS A 29 -11.42 9.55 14.30
N TRP A 30 -12.08 8.77 13.44
CA TRP A 30 -12.43 7.38 13.72
C TRP A 30 -11.18 6.55 14.01
N LEU A 31 -10.11 6.67 13.21
CA LEU A 31 -8.83 6.01 13.46
C LEU A 31 -8.23 6.40 14.82
N SER A 32 -8.21 7.69 15.15
CA SER A 32 -7.73 8.17 16.45
C SER A 32 -8.53 7.59 17.61
N VAL A 33 -9.85 7.53 17.50
CA VAL A 33 -10.74 7.05 18.56
C VAL A 33 -10.59 5.54 18.78
N HIS A 34 -10.43 4.76 17.72
CA HIS A 34 -10.42 3.30 17.81
C HIS A 34 -9.03 2.69 17.93
N TYR A 35 -8.00 3.33 17.38
CA TYR A 35 -6.64 2.80 17.30
C TYR A 35 -5.57 3.74 17.85
N GLY A 36 -5.95 4.96 18.26
CA GLY A 36 -5.04 5.96 18.80
C GLY A 36 -4.40 6.86 17.74
N ASP A 37 -3.92 8.02 18.20
CA ASP A 37 -3.34 9.05 17.34
C ASP A 37 -2.05 8.59 16.64
N ASP A 38 -1.32 7.64 17.21
CA ASP A 38 -0.11 7.09 16.60
C ASP A 38 -0.45 6.29 15.34
N VAL A 39 -1.49 5.46 15.39
CA VAL A 39 -1.95 4.71 14.23
C VAL A 39 -2.48 5.65 13.15
N ARG A 40 -3.31 6.64 13.54
CA ARG A 40 -3.76 7.67 12.60
C ARG A 40 -2.58 8.35 11.92
N ARG A 41 -1.60 8.86 12.66
CA ARG A 41 -0.47 9.60 12.08
C ARG A 41 0.34 8.77 11.11
N ASN A 42 0.61 7.50 11.45
CA ASN A 42 1.37 6.61 10.58
C ASN A 42 0.60 6.22 9.32
N LEU A 43 -0.73 6.13 9.37
CA LEU A 43 -1.55 5.80 8.21
C LEU A 43 -1.93 7.02 7.36
N GLU A 44 -2.17 8.19 7.95
CA GLU A 44 -2.64 9.39 7.25
C GLU A 44 -1.51 10.13 6.53
N ARG A 45 -0.29 10.07 7.10
CA ARG A 45 0.93 10.64 6.50
C ARG A 45 0.82 12.12 6.11
N LEU A 46 0.23 12.91 7.00
CA LEU A 46 0.14 14.37 6.85
C LEU A 46 1.53 15.05 6.71
N ASP A 47 2.59 14.40 7.19
CA ASP A 47 3.98 14.84 7.01
C ASP A 47 4.42 14.90 5.54
N LEU A 48 3.75 14.15 4.66
CA LEU A 48 4.03 14.13 3.21
C LEU A 48 3.17 15.10 2.40
N GLY A 49 2.25 15.83 3.02
CA GLY A 49 1.35 16.74 2.30
C GLY A 49 0.55 16.03 1.21
N ASP A 50 0.61 16.53 -0.02
CA ASP A 50 -0.17 15.97 -1.15
C ASP A 50 0.33 14.59 -1.62
N ASN A 51 1.46 14.12 -1.08
CA ASN A 51 1.99 12.77 -1.29
C ASN A 51 1.60 11.80 -0.16
N GLY A 52 0.79 12.26 0.80
CA GLY A 52 0.24 11.46 1.88
C GLY A 52 -0.85 10.51 1.40
N SER A 53 -1.72 10.13 2.31
CA SER A 53 -2.73 9.09 2.11
C SER A 53 -4.05 9.62 1.57
N PHE A 54 -4.93 8.79 1.04
CA PHE A 54 -6.27 9.22 0.63
C PHE A 54 -7.34 8.22 1.06
N GLY A 55 -8.58 8.70 1.17
CA GLY A 55 -9.76 7.87 1.41
C GLY A 55 -10.54 8.28 2.66
N GLY A 56 -11.64 7.57 2.89
CA GLY A 56 -12.49 7.75 4.07
C GLY A 56 -13.79 8.52 3.83
N ASN A 57 -14.67 8.42 4.81
CA ASN A 57 -16.00 9.04 4.83
C ASN A 57 -15.90 10.55 5.02
N LYS A 58 -16.69 11.33 4.28
CA LYS A 58 -16.90 12.75 4.59
C LYS A 58 -17.66 12.94 5.90
N ASN A 59 -18.52 12.00 6.26
CA ASN A 59 -19.23 11.94 7.54
C ASN A 59 -19.74 10.51 7.84
N ALA A 60 -20.05 10.25 9.11
CA ALA A 60 -20.50 8.95 9.60
C ALA A 60 -21.80 8.40 8.99
N SER A 61 -22.58 9.20 8.23
CA SER A 61 -23.80 8.71 7.58
C SER A 61 -23.56 8.11 6.19
N GLN A 62 -22.33 8.20 5.67
CA GLN A 62 -21.96 7.54 4.43
C GLN A 62 -21.73 6.04 4.66
N VAL A 63 -22.35 5.24 3.80
CA VAL A 63 -22.28 3.78 3.86
C VAL A 63 -21.73 3.27 2.54
N ALA A 64 -20.62 2.52 2.59
CA ALA A 64 -20.05 1.81 1.45
C ALA A 64 -21.10 0.91 0.79
N ARG A 65 -21.25 1.03 -0.53
CA ARG A 65 -22.14 0.19 -1.34
C ARG A 65 -21.36 -0.82 -2.18
N LYS A 66 -20.05 -0.58 -2.36
CA LYS A 66 -19.09 -1.48 -2.97
C LYS A 66 -18.05 -1.92 -1.97
N GLN A 67 -17.39 -3.03 -2.29
CA GLN A 67 -16.27 -3.51 -1.52
C GLN A 67 -15.16 -2.44 -1.53
N PRO A 68 -14.66 -2.01 -0.36
CA PRO A 68 -13.58 -1.03 -0.33
C PRO A 68 -12.30 -1.61 -0.92
N VAL A 69 -11.55 -0.78 -1.64
CA VAL A 69 -10.29 -1.16 -2.30
C VAL A 69 -9.14 -0.32 -1.75
N ILE A 70 -8.02 -0.99 -1.46
CA ILE A 70 -6.79 -0.36 -1.03
C ILE A 70 -5.76 -0.43 -2.14
N PHE A 71 -5.17 0.72 -2.43
CA PHE A 71 -4.06 0.84 -3.35
C PHE A 71 -2.76 0.94 -2.56
N VAL A 72 -1.81 0.06 -2.87
CA VAL A 72 -0.49 0.02 -2.23
C VAL A 72 0.56 0.40 -3.25
N ASP A 73 1.24 1.51 -2.98
CA ASP A 73 2.25 2.10 -3.85
C ASP A 73 3.50 1.21 -3.98
N GLY A 74 4.32 1.52 -4.98
CA GLY A 74 5.62 0.86 -5.20
C GLY A 74 6.78 1.76 -4.80
N VAL A 75 7.99 1.36 -5.20
CA VAL A 75 9.17 2.23 -5.00
C VAL A 75 9.08 3.50 -5.85
N SER A 76 9.67 4.57 -5.36
CA SER A 76 9.72 5.88 -6.03
C SER A 76 8.34 6.45 -6.35
N SER A 77 7.34 6.07 -5.56
CA SER A 77 5.96 6.52 -5.64
C SER A 77 5.40 6.75 -4.24
N THR A 78 4.31 7.49 -4.18
CA THR A 78 3.48 7.64 -2.99
C THR A 78 2.01 7.39 -3.32
N ALA A 79 1.15 7.31 -2.30
CA ALA A 79 -0.30 7.19 -2.50
C ALA A 79 -0.88 8.41 -3.24
N GLY A 80 -0.33 9.60 -3.02
CA GLY A 80 -0.72 10.84 -3.70
C GLY A 80 -0.30 10.94 -5.18
N ASP A 81 0.59 10.06 -5.67
CA ASP A 81 1.11 10.10 -7.04
C ASP A 81 0.24 9.29 -8.04
N LYS A 82 0.84 8.36 -8.79
CA LYS A 82 0.18 7.54 -9.83
C LYS A 82 -0.90 6.63 -9.25
N ILE A 83 -0.80 6.31 -7.97
CA ILE A 83 -1.76 5.50 -7.23
C ILE A 83 -3.09 6.25 -7.11
N LYS A 84 -3.05 7.55 -6.83
CA LYS A 84 -4.25 8.39 -6.78
C LYS A 84 -4.99 8.40 -8.11
N ASN A 85 -4.26 8.47 -9.23
CA ASN A 85 -4.86 8.39 -10.57
C ASN A 85 -5.60 7.07 -10.81
N SER A 86 -5.12 5.97 -10.22
CA SER A 86 -5.78 4.67 -10.30
C SER A 86 -7.08 4.65 -9.51
N ALA A 87 -7.10 5.24 -8.31
CA ALA A 87 -8.33 5.42 -7.55
C ALA A 87 -9.34 6.35 -8.30
N ASP A 88 -8.86 7.43 -8.91
CA ASP A 88 -9.71 8.34 -9.68
C ASP A 88 -10.27 7.69 -10.96
N TYR A 89 -9.57 6.71 -11.54
CA TYR A 89 -10.10 5.87 -12.61
C TYR A 89 -11.33 5.07 -12.15
N PHE A 90 -11.27 4.44 -10.96
CA PHE A 90 -12.40 3.70 -10.40
C PHE A 90 -13.61 4.60 -10.13
N LYS A 91 -13.37 5.83 -9.66
CA LYS A 91 -14.43 6.83 -9.48
C LYS A 91 -15.10 7.19 -10.80
N LYS A 92 -14.29 7.45 -11.83
CA LYS A 92 -14.78 7.91 -13.13
C LYS A 92 -15.48 6.81 -13.93
N HIS A 93 -15.01 5.57 -13.84
CA HIS A 93 -15.41 4.49 -14.74
C HIS A 93 -16.20 3.36 -14.08
N ALA A 94 -16.12 3.20 -12.76
CA ALA A 94 -16.81 2.16 -12.01
C ALA A 94 -17.71 2.71 -10.89
N ASN A 95 -17.97 4.03 -10.92
CA ASN A 95 -18.87 4.73 -10.00
C ASN A 95 -18.49 4.55 -8.51
N TYR A 96 -17.21 4.30 -8.20
CA TYR A 96 -16.75 4.22 -6.81
C TYR A 96 -16.76 5.59 -6.15
N GLU A 97 -16.92 5.60 -4.84
CA GLU A 97 -16.84 6.81 -4.03
C GLU A 97 -15.50 6.90 -3.27
N ASN A 98 -15.13 8.11 -2.83
CA ASN A 98 -13.87 8.31 -2.09
C ASN A 98 -13.77 7.48 -0.81
N TYR A 99 -14.90 7.13 -0.19
CA TYR A 99 -14.96 6.32 1.03
C TYR A 99 -14.95 4.81 0.75
N GLU A 100 -14.79 4.41 -0.50
CA GLU A 100 -14.62 3.02 -0.92
C GLU A 100 -13.20 2.80 -1.49
N LEU A 101 -12.37 3.84 -1.53
CA LEU A 101 -11.04 3.82 -2.15
C LEU A 101 -10.02 4.45 -1.20
N TYR A 102 -9.04 3.64 -0.81
CA TYR A 102 -8.07 4.00 0.21
C TYR A 102 -6.66 3.81 -0.32
N GLY A 103 -5.73 4.64 0.13
CA GLY A 103 -4.31 4.45 -0.13
C GLY A 103 -3.50 5.09 0.98
N THR A 104 -2.42 4.44 1.39
CA THR A 104 -1.48 5.01 2.37
C THR A 104 -0.07 4.89 1.83
N THR A 105 0.73 5.93 2.06
CA THR A 105 2.15 5.89 1.73
C THR A 105 2.90 5.22 2.88
N TYR A 106 3.26 3.96 2.75
CA TYR A 106 3.95 3.22 3.82
C TYR A 106 5.41 3.63 4.00
N SER A 107 6.00 4.36 3.04
CA SER A 107 7.38 4.84 3.08
C SER A 107 7.47 6.34 2.78
N ASN A 108 8.63 6.87 2.36
CA ASN A 108 8.75 8.23 1.83
C ASN A 108 8.96 8.25 0.30
N GLY A 109 8.66 7.15 -0.37
CA GLY A 109 8.90 6.95 -1.80
C GLY A 109 10.33 6.53 -2.15
N ALA A 110 11.34 6.73 -1.30
CA ALA A 110 12.74 6.41 -1.65
C ALA A 110 13.28 5.13 -0.99
N GLN A 111 12.40 4.30 -0.41
CA GLN A 111 12.80 3.10 0.33
C GLN A 111 12.66 1.83 -0.50
N TYR A 112 13.78 1.12 -0.65
CA TYR A 112 13.88 -0.14 -1.39
C TYR A 112 13.87 -1.38 -0.49
N LYS A 113 13.81 -1.16 0.83
CA LYS A 113 13.72 -2.22 1.84
C LYS A 113 12.26 -2.55 2.11
N MET A 114 11.98 -3.81 2.38
CA MET A 114 10.66 -4.30 2.77
C MET A 114 10.68 -4.57 4.28
N ASP A 115 10.50 -3.51 5.05
CA ASP A 115 10.54 -3.56 6.51
C ASP A 115 9.19 -4.00 7.09
N CYS A 116 9.20 -4.64 8.27
CA CYS A 116 7.98 -5.09 8.97
C CYS A 116 7.01 -3.94 9.24
N HIS A 117 7.54 -2.75 9.49
CA HIS A 117 6.72 -1.55 9.70
C HIS A 117 5.79 -1.30 8.51
N PHE A 118 6.29 -1.41 7.27
CA PHE A 118 5.50 -1.18 6.06
C PHE A 118 4.39 -2.23 5.90
N VAL A 119 4.73 -3.49 6.19
CA VAL A 119 3.78 -4.60 6.20
C VAL A 119 2.64 -4.32 7.18
N LYS A 120 2.95 -3.83 8.40
CA LYS A 120 1.94 -3.51 9.40
C LYS A 120 1.04 -2.35 9.01
N LEU A 121 1.57 -1.33 8.34
CA LEU A 121 0.75 -0.22 7.84
C LEU A 121 -0.25 -0.69 6.78
N VAL A 122 0.20 -1.50 5.81
CA VAL A 122 -0.71 -2.10 4.83
C VAL A 122 -1.73 -3.01 5.52
N ARG A 123 -1.26 -3.86 6.45
CA ARG A 123 -2.09 -4.81 7.21
C ARG A 123 -3.21 -4.13 7.99
N ALA A 124 -2.98 -2.94 8.53
CA ALA A 124 -3.95 -2.19 9.31
C ALA A 124 -5.16 -1.70 8.48
N LEU A 125 -5.04 -1.66 7.14
CA LEU A 125 -6.13 -1.26 6.26
C LEU A 125 -6.80 -2.46 5.57
N ILE A 126 -6.17 -3.64 5.50
CA ILE A 126 -6.52 -4.74 4.58
C ILE A 126 -8.03 -5.03 4.42
N VAL A 127 -8.44 -4.99 3.14
CA VAL A 127 -9.69 -5.46 2.54
C VAL A 127 -9.32 -6.02 1.15
N ASP A 128 -9.96 -5.60 0.05
CA ASP A 128 -9.43 -5.83 -1.31
C ASP A 128 -8.23 -4.95 -1.60
N VAL A 129 -7.21 -5.52 -2.26
CA VAL A 129 -5.91 -4.86 -2.42
C VAL A 129 -5.43 -4.87 -3.87
N ILE A 130 -5.01 -3.69 -4.35
CA ILE A 130 -4.29 -3.51 -5.61
C ILE A 130 -2.88 -3.01 -5.27
N GLY A 131 -1.89 -3.88 -5.41
CA GLY A 131 -0.49 -3.55 -5.17
C GLY A 131 0.27 -3.24 -6.46
N TYR A 132 1.19 -2.28 -6.41
CA TYR A 132 2.06 -1.92 -7.54
C TYR A 132 3.53 -2.16 -7.20
N SER A 133 4.28 -2.82 -8.07
CA SER A 133 5.72 -3.03 -7.90
C SER A 133 6.07 -3.58 -6.50
N LEU A 134 6.89 -2.90 -5.70
CA LEU A 134 7.21 -3.29 -4.32
C LEU A 134 5.98 -3.43 -3.40
N GLY A 135 4.89 -2.73 -3.68
CA GLY A 135 3.64 -2.86 -2.94
C GLY A 135 3.05 -4.26 -3.04
N VAL A 136 3.35 -5.03 -4.10
CA VAL A 136 2.85 -6.40 -4.29
C VAL A 136 3.41 -7.37 -3.25
N PRO A 137 4.75 -7.60 -3.13
CA PRO A 137 5.28 -8.49 -2.10
C PRO A 137 4.99 -7.99 -0.68
N ILE A 138 4.96 -6.67 -0.44
CA ILE A 138 4.59 -6.10 0.87
C ILE A 138 3.14 -6.44 1.21
N SER A 139 2.20 -6.23 0.28
CA SER A 139 0.79 -6.58 0.47
C SER A 139 0.60 -8.08 0.66
N ARG A 140 1.33 -8.89 -0.10
CA ARG A 140 1.29 -10.36 0.04
C ARG A 140 1.73 -10.79 1.44
N LYS A 141 2.83 -10.23 1.98
CA LYS A 141 3.23 -10.44 3.39
C LYS A 141 2.13 -9.98 4.34
N ALA A 142 1.55 -8.82 4.09
CA ALA A 142 0.53 -8.23 4.96
C ALA A 142 -0.74 -9.10 5.00
N ILE A 143 -1.11 -9.75 3.90
CA ILE A 143 -2.26 -10.66 3.81
C ILE A 143 -1.95 -12.02 4.45
N MET A 144 -0.80 -12.61 4.09
CA MET A 144 -0.45 -13.97 4.52
C MET A 144 0.05 -14.00 5.97
N GLY A 145 0.65 -12.91 6.46
CA GLY A 145 1.31 -12.86 7.76
C GLY A 145 2.68 -13.53 7.76
N GLY A 146 3.06 -14.04 8.91
CA GLY A 146 4.28 -14.77 9.22
C GLY A 146 5.29 -13.89 9.91
N ARG A 147 6.45 -14.47 10.19
CA ARG A 147 7.54 -13.78 10.88
C ARG A 147 8.13 -12.66 10.02
N CYS A 148 8.24 -11.46 10.59
CA CYS A 148 9.02 -10.36 10.05
C CYS A 148 10.51 -10.70 10.13
N VAL A 149 11.19 -10.63 9.00
CA VAL A 149 12.58 -11.10 8.86
C VAL A 149 13.61 -10.14 9.46
N ASP A 150 13.24 -8.88 9.62
CA ASP A 150 14.02 -7.79 10.20
C ASP A 150 13.84 -7.67 11.71
N THR A 151 12.61 -7.80 12.23
CA THR A 151 12.30 -7.63 13.66
C THR A 151 12.11 -8.94 14.41
N GLY A 152 11.85 -10.04 13.71
CA GLY A 152 11.47 -11.32 14.31
C GLY A 152 10.03 -11.38 14.85
N GLU A 153 9.27 -10.29 14.75
CA GLU A 153 7.87 -10.17 15.16
C GLU A 153 7.00 -11.13 14.34
N ASP A 154 6.09 -11.86 14.98
CA ASP A 154 5.20 -12.77 14.29
C ASP A 154 3.87 -12.07 13.98
N LEU A 155 3.61 -11.84 12.70
CA LEU A 155 2.34 -11.28 12.22
C LEU A 155 1.27 -12.36 12.03
N GLY A 156 1.57 -13.60 12.43
CA GLY A 156 0.63 -14.71 12.42
C GLY A 156 0.88 -15.78 11.40
N SER A 157 0.27 -16.96 11.53
CA SER A 157 0.50 -18.02 10.55
C SER A 157 -0.10 -17.71 9.16
N SER A 158 0.69 -17.96 8.12
CA SER A 158 0.19 -18.15 6.75
C SER A 158 -0.56 -19.48 6.72
N LEU A 159 -1.87 -19.43 6.45
CA LEU A 159 -2.81 -20.56 6.46
C LEU A 159 -2.15 -21.95 6.38
N THR A 160 -2.04 -22.65 7.51
CA THR A 160 -2.07 -24.12 7.61
C THR A 160 -2.18 -24.58 9.08
N LYS A 161 -3.32 -24.31 9.72
CA LYS A 161 -4.00 -25.27 10.62
C LYS A 161 -5.32 -24.70 11.14
N PHE A 162 -6.40 -25.43 10.90
CA PHE A 162 -7.64 -25.32 11.67
C PHE A 162 -7.33 -25.63 13.13
N VAL A 163 -7.28 -24.60 13.98
CA VAL A 163 -7.48 -24.72 15.42
C VAL A 163 -8.30 -23.51 15.86
N ASP A 164 -9.37 -23.82 16.58
CA ASP A 164 -10.47 -22.95 16.96
C ASP A 164 -10.10 -21.75 17.84
N THR A 165 -10.85 -20.67 17.61
CA THR A 165 -11.28 -19.63 18.58
C THR A 165 -10.22 -18.86 19.38
N GLY A 166 -10.04 -17.58 19.01
CA GLY A 166 -9.43 -16.54 19.84
C GLY A 166 -8.78 -15.46 18.99
N GLU A 167 -9.48 -14.33 18.80
CA GLU A 167 -9.09 -13.20 17.95
C GLU A 167 -7.73 -12.61 18.33
N ASP A 168 -6.75 -12.85 17.47
CA ASP A 168 -5.43 -12.23 17.52
C ASP A 168 -5.12 -11.80 16.08
N LEU A 169 -4.54 -10.60 15.90
CA LEU A 169 -4.11 -10.09 14.58
C LEU A 169 -2.96 -10.93 13.98
N GLY A 170 -2.69 -12.11 14.54
CA GLY A 170 -1.71 -13.13 14.19
C GLY A 170 -2.29 -14.32 13.40
N SER A 171 -3.24 -14.10 12.48
CA SER A 171 -3.64 -15.12 11.50
C SER A 171 -3.69 -14.54 10.08
N SER A 172 -3.54 -15.36 9.05
CA SER A 172 -3.72 -14.90 7.67
C SER A 172 -5.04 -14.16 7.50
N LEU A 173 -4.99 -12.97 6.88
CA LEU A 173 -6.15 -12.13 6.61
C LEU A 173 -6.87 -12.48 5.31
N THR A 174 -6.51 -13.61 4.69
CA THR A 174 -7.15 -14.12 3.47
C THR A 174 -8.67 -14.21 3.56
N LYS A 175 -9.24 -14.46 4.75
CA LYS A 175 -10.69 -14.46 4.96
C LYS A 175 -11.36 -13.08 4.87
N PHE A 176 -10.58 -12.01 4.91
CA PHE A 176 -11.03 -10.61 4.82
C PHE A 176 -10.63 -9.95 3.49
N VAL A 177 -9.90 -10.67 2.63
CA VAL A 177 -9.48 -10.20 1.30
C VAL A 177 -10.21 -11.04 0.27
N ASP A 178 -11.20 -10.43 -0.40
CA ASP A 178 -11.91 -11.12 -1.48
C ASP A 178 -11.03 -11.13 -2.74
N THR A 179 -10.34 -10.03 -3.01
CA THR A 179 -9.52 -9.86 -4.21
C THR A 179 -8.15 -9.24 -3.90
N PHE A 180 -7.10 -9.85 -4.46
CA PHE A 180 -5.76 -9.25 -4.54
C PHE A 180 -5.29 -9.18 -5.99
N VAL A 181 -4.92 -7.98 -6.44
CA VAL A 181 -4.35 -7.73 -7.77
C VAL A 181 -2.93 -7.18 -7.60
N GLY A 182 -1.94 -7.94 -8.08
CA GLY A 182 -0.56 -7.48 -8.13
C GLY A 182 -0.19 -6.98 -9.53
N ILE A 183 0.28 -5.74 -9.65
CA ILE A 183 0.70 -5.12 -10.91
C ILE A 183 2.21 -4.96 -10.91
N ALA A 184 2.89 -5.63 -11.84
CA ALA A 184 4.36 -5.58 -12.02
C ALA A 184 5.17 -5.86 -10.74
N GLY A 185 4.68 -6.79 -9.91
CA GLY A 185 5.25 -7.12 -8.60
C GLY A 185 6.39 -8.15 -8.64
N PRO A 186 7.57 -7.86 -8.06
CA PRO A 186 8.71 -8.77 -8.02
C PRO A 186 8.59 -9.82 -6.90
N ASN A 187 7.58 -10.70 -6.97
CA ASN A 187 7.33 -11.71 -5.94
C ASN A 187 8.43 -12.77 -5.78
N HIS A 188 9.32 -12.87 -6.77
CA HIS A 188 10.48 -13.77 -6.79
C HIS A 188 11.80 -13.02 -7.02
N GLY A 189 11.82 -11.74 -6.63
CA GLY A 189 12.98 -10.86 -6.74
C GLY A 189 13.16 -10.27 -8.14
N ILE A 190 14.32 -9.65 -8.38
CA ILE A 190 14.63 -8.92 -9.61
C ILE A 190 15.87 -9.46 -10.32
N SER A 191 15.71 -9.79 -11.60
CA SER A 191 16.81 -10.12 -12.51
C SER A 191 17.08 -8.96 -13.46
N LEU A 192 18.35 -8.62 -13.68
CA LEU A 192 18.75 -7.62 -14.66
C LEU A 192 18.99 -8.30 -16.00
N GLN A 193 18.20 -7.93 -17.00
CA GLN A 193 18.44 -8.39 -18.36
C GLN A 193 19.52 -7.53 -19.02
N VAL A 194 20.63 -8.15 -19.43
CA VAL A 194 21.68 -7.52 -20.23
C VAL A 194 21.73 -8.22 -21.58
N GLY A 195 21.07 -7.63 -22.58
CA GLY A 195 20.83 -8.29 -23.86
C GLY A 195 19.95 -9.53 -23.70
N ALA A 196 20.39 -10.69 -24.19
CA ALA A 196 19.68 -11.97 -24.05
C ALA A 196 19.98 -12.71 -22.74
N LEU A 197 20.88 -12.17 -21.89
CA LEU A 197 21.27 -12.81 -20.63
C LEU A 197 20.43 -12.25 -19.47
N SER A 198 19.74 -13.14 -18.76
CA SER A 198 19.14 -12.85 -17.45
C SER A 198 20.23 -13.02 -16.40
N LEU A 199 20.85 -11.92 -15.99
CA LEU A 199 21.83 -11.93 -14.92
C LEU A 199 21.09 -11.59 -13.63
N PRO A 200 21.26 -12.36 -12.54
CA PRO A 200 20.73 -11.97 -11.25
C PRO A 200 21.11 -10.51 -10.98
N GLY A 201 20.12 -9.60 -10.92
CA GLY A 201 20.40 -8.15 -10.91
C GLY A 201 21.21 -7.72 -9.69
N CYS A 202 21.24 -8.60 -8.69
CA CYS A 202 21.94 -8.50 -7.44
C CYS A 202 23.30 -9.22 -7.40
N LEU A 203 23.78 -9.81 -8.51
CA LEU A 203 25.09 -10.47 -8.57
C LEU A 203 26.25 -9.47 -8.48
N PHE A 204 26.04 -8.25 -9.00
CA PHE A 204 27.08 -7.22 -9.12
C PHE A 204 26.74 -5.91 -8.39
N SER A 205 25.54 -5.81 -7.82
CA SER A 205 24.99 -4.53 -7.38
C SER A 205 24.94 -4.44 -5.87
N ALA A 206 25.77 -3.57 -5.28
CA ALA A 206 25.73 -3.21 -3.85
C ALA A 206 24.54 -2.29 -3.48
N ILE A 207 23.44 -2.39 -4.23
CA ILE A 207 22.28 -1.52 -4.09
C ILE A 207 21.34 -2.06 -2.99
N PRO A 208 20.71 -1.21 -2.17
CA PRO A 208 19.88 -1.65 -1.05
C PRO A 208 18.72 -2.59 -1.44
N VAL A 209 18.19 -2.44 -2.65
CA VAL A 209 17.13 -3.31 -3.19
C VAL A 209 17.58 -4.77 -3.33
N CYS A 210 18.88 -5.04 -3.36
CA CYS A 210 19.44 -6.39 -3.51
C CYS A 210 19.74 -7.11 -2.20
N ASN A 211 19.27 -6.56 -1.07
CA ASN A 211 19.45 -7.17 0.23
C ASN A 211 18.82 -8.59 0.27
N GLN A 212 19.57 -9.58 0.75
CA GLN A 212 19.12 -10.98 0.83
C GLN A 212 18.11 -11.23 1.96
N ILE A 213 17.92 -10.28 2.87
CA ILE A 213 16.98 -10.37 3.99
C ILE A 213 15.73 -9.58 3.65
N THR A 214 15.83 -8.25 3.52
CA THR A 214 14.70 -7.32 3.33
C THR A 214 14.58 -6.76 1.91
N GLY A 215 15.33 -7.30 0.94
CA GLY A 215 15.35 -6.81 -0.45
C GLY A 215 14.76 -7.81 -1.44
N LEU A 216 14.89 -7.50 -2.72
CA LEU A 216 14.40 -8.26 -3.87
C LEU A 216 15.49 -9.15 -4.49
N TYR A 217 16.40 -9.68 -3.66
CA TYR A 217 17.41 -10.62 -4.14
C TYR A 217 16.73 -11.82 -4.82
N SER A 218 17.06 -12.06 -6.10
CA SER A 218 16.74 -13.29 -6.82
C SER A 218 18.04 -14.00 -7.18
N GLY A 219 18.27 -15.18 -6.59
CA GLY A 219 19.31 -16.11 -7.01
C GLY A 219 18.77 -17.13 -8.02
N ASN A 220 19.43 -18.29 -8.11
CA ASN A 220 18.86 -19.41 -8.86
C ASN A 220 17.67 -19.97 -8.07
N CYS A 221 16.48 -20.01 -8.69
CA CYS A 221 15.29 -20.58 -8.06
C CYS A 221 15.60 -21.95 -7.43
N PRO A 222 15.18 -22.21 -6.19
CA PRO A 222 14.26 -21.41 -5.36
C PRO A 222 14.93 -20.36 -4.45
N HIS A 223 16.21 -20.04 -4.65
CA HIS A 223 16.92 -19.11 -3.77
C HIS A 223 16.52 -17.65 -4.02
N GLU A 224 15.76 -17.08 -3.09
CA GLU A 224 15.34 -15.69 -3.05
C GLU A 224 15.56 -15.09 -1.65
N SER A 225 15.34 -13.79 -1.50
CA SER A 225 15.49 -13.13 -0.19
C SER A 225 14.56 -13.71 0.87
N SER A 226 14.97 -13.65 2.14
CA SER A 226 14.15 -14.14 3.26
C SER A 226 12.76 -13.50 3.30
N PHE A 227 12.65 -12.22 2.90
CA PHE A 227 11.36 -11.55 2.79
C PHE A 227 10.47 -12.17 1.71
N LEU A 228 10.98 -12.74 0.62
CA LEU A 228 10.13 -13.27 -0.45
C LEU A 228 9.71 -14.73 -0.24
N GLN A 229 10.37 -15.43 0.69
CA GLN A 229 10.09 -16.83 0.99
C GLN A 229 8.74 -16.98 1.72
N TYR A 230 7.73 -17.48 1.00
CA TYR A 230 6.42 -17.82 1.55
C TYR A 230 5.96 -19.18 1.05
N GLY A 231 5.26 -19.93 1.92
CA GLY A 231 4.56 -21.14 1.53
C GLY A 231 3.69 -20.90 0.29
N SER A 232 3.87 -21.73 -0.71
CA SER A 232 3.22 -21.66 -2.02
C SER A 232 1.70 -21.68 -1.90
N THR A 233 1.04 -20.57 -2.23
CA THR A 233 -0.40 -20.52 -2.51
C THR A 233 -0.68 -19.65 -3.73
N ASN A 234 -1.54 -20.19 -4.59
CA ASN A 234 -1.95 -19.65 -5.88
C ASN A 234 -2.58 -18.26 -5.72
N VAL A 235 -1.80 -17.23 -6.05
CA VAL A 235 -2.28 -15.87 -6.25
C VAL A 235 -2.10 -15.58 -7.73
N PHE A 236 -3.19 -15.25 -8.43
CA PHE A 236 -3.15 -14.93 -9.85
C PHE A 236 -2.36 -13.63 -10.06
N PHE A 237 -1.29 -13.70 -10.86
CA PHE A 237 -0.51 -12.54 -11.28
C PHE A 237 -0.86 -12.21 -12.72
N VAL A 238 -1.26 -10.96 -12.98
CA VAL A 238 -1.35 -10.44 -14.34
C VAL A 238 0.01 -9.81 -14.66
N GLY A 239 0.75 -10.47 -15.54
CA GLY A 239 2.05 -10.02 -16.07
C GLY A 239 1.90 -9.12 -17.28
#